data_AF-A0A0P9FJ50-F1
#
_entry.id   AF-A0A0P9FJ50-F1
#
_cell.length_a   1.000
_cell.length_b   1.000
_cell.length_c   1.000
_cell.angle_alpha   90.00
_cell.angle_beta   90.00
_cell.angle_gamma   90.00
#
_symmetry.space_group_name_H-M   'P 1'
#
loop_
_entity.id
_entity.type
_entity.pdbx_description
1 polymer ?
#
loop_
_entity_poly.entity_id
_entity_poly.type
_entity_poly.pdbx_seq_one_letter_code
_entity_poly.pdbx_strand_id
1 'polypeptide(L)'
;MAAPTIPQPASRLRRVWRLGIRAAGLLLLGLVFAGTVLWFSTELPTPEHLRARAALGSTRILDRRGQLLYELPDPLSGRQRP
;
A
#
# COMPACT_ATOMS: atom_id res chain seq x y z
N MET A 1 54.43 16.84 34.65
CA MET A 1 53.77 17.64 33.61
C MET A 1 52.72 16.75 32.94
N ALA A 2 51.48 16.76 33.44
CA ALA A 2 50.42 15.87 32.97
C ALA A 2 49.68 16.50 31.78
N ALA A 3 49.57 15.78 30.68
CA ALA A 3 48.86 16.23 29.49
C ALA A 3 47.34 16.20 29.72
N PRO A 4 46.57 17.20 29.25
CA PRO A 4 45.13 17.18 29.36
C PRO A 4 44.54 16.14 28.39
N THR A 5 43.90 15.11 28.94
CA THR A 5 43.10 14.16 28.13
C THR A 5 41.79 14.84 27.73
N ILE A 6 41.66 15.20 26.45
CA ILE A 6 40.40 15.71 25.91
C ILE A 6 39.39 14.55 25.87
N PRO A 7 38.20 14.69 26.49
CA PRO A 7 37.17 13.65 26.39
C PRO A 7 36.77 13.46 24.92
N GLN A 8 36.64 12.22 24.47
CA GLN A 8 36.27 11.83 23.11
C GLN A 8 34.74 11.62 23.01
N PRO A 9 33.92 12.65 22.71
CA PRO A 9 32.46 12.52 22.64
C PRO A 9 31.96 11.76 21.40
N ALA A 10 32.80 11.63 20.36
CA ALA A 10 32.38 11.16 19.04
C ALA A 10 31.93 9.68 19.01
N SER A 11 32.46 8.84 19.90
CA SER A 11 32.19 7.39 19.88
C SER A 11 30.81 7.03 20.45
N ARG A 12 30.35 7.75 21.48
CA ARG A 12 29.02 7.55 22.10
C ARG A 12 27.91 8.02 21.17
N LEU A 13 28.07 9.19 20.54
CA LEU A 13 27.11 9.71 19.57
C LEU A 13 26.95 8.77 18.37
N ARG A 14 28.07 8.30 17.79
CA ARG A 14 28.05 7.29 16.70
C ARG A 14 27.41 5.96 17.12
N ARG A 15 27.44 5.60 18.40
CA ARG A 15 26.79 4.37 18.91
C ARG A 15 25.28 4.55 19.02
N VAL A 16 24.83 5.67 19.58
CA VAL A 16 23.41 6.03 19.65
C VAL A 16 22.81 6.14 18.26
N TRP A 17 23.51 6.78 17.32
CA TRP A 17 23.06 6.90 15.93
C TRP A 17 22.92 5.54 15.24
N ARG A 18 23.90 4.65 15.42
CA ARG A 18 23.84 3.27 14.90
C ARG A 18 22.70 2.45 15.51
N LEU A 19 22.42 2.64 16.80
CA LEU A 19 21.30 1.99 17.47
C LEU A 19 19.96 2.53 16.95
N GLY A 20 19.86 3.84 16.75
CA GLY A 20 18.68 4.49 16.16
C GLY A 20 18.37 3.99 14.75
N ILE A 21 19.38 3.89 13.88
CA ILE A 21 19.20 3.32 12.53
C ILE A 21 18.73 1.87 12.60
N ARG A 22 19.31 1.05 13.48
CA ARG A 22 18.89 -0.35 13.64
C ARG A 22 17.46 -0.47 14.14
N ALA A 23 17.08 0.35 15.13
CA ALA A 23 15.72 0.40 15.64
C ALA A 23 14.71 0.83 14.56
N ALA A 24 15.05 1.87 13.78
CA ALA A 24 14.23 2.32 12.65
C ALA A 24 14.10 1.23 11.57
N GLY A 25 15.18 0.53 11.26
CA GLY A 25 15.16 -0.59 10.32
C GLY A 25 14.27 -1.74 10.79
N LEU A 26 14.35 -2.11 12.06
CA LEU A 26 13.50 -3.14 12.66
C LEU A 26 12.03 -2.71 12.68
N LEU A 27 11.74 -1.44 12.99
CA LEU A 27 10.39 -0.90 12.96
C LEU A 27 9.81 -0.96 11.53
N LEU A 28 10.58 -0.54 10.54
CA LEU A 28 10.15 -0.59 9.13
C LEU A 28 9.89 -2.04 8.70
N LEU A 29 10.79 -2.96 9.04
CA LEU A 29 10.63 -4.38 8.73
C LEU A 29 9.36 -4.95 9.38
N GLY A 30 9.11 -4.61 10.65
CA GLY A 30 7.90 -4.99 11.35
C GLY A 30 6.63 -4.45 10.68
N LEU A 31 6.66 -3.21 10.20
CA LEU A 31 5.52 -2.59 9.51
C LEU A 31 5.23 -3.28 8.17
N VAL A 32 6.26 -3.56 7.38
CA VAL A 32 6.14 -4.30 6.11
C VAL A 32 5.60 -5.70 6.37
N PHE A 33 6.12 -6.40 7.39
CA PHE A 33 5.66 -7.74 7.74
C PHE A 33 4.19 -7.73 8.17
N ALA A 34 3.80 -6.81 9.06
CA ALA A 34 2.43 -6.67 9.52
C ALA A 34 1.48 -6.34 8.35
N GLY A 35 1.85 -5.40 7.49
CA GLY A 35 1.08 -5.07 6.29
C GLY A 35 0.93 -6.25 5.34
N THR A 36 1.98 -7.06 5.18
CA THR A 36 1.95 -8.28 4.38
C THR A 36 1.00 -9.32 4.98
N VAL A 37 1.09 -9.59 6.29
CA VAL A 37 0.19 -10.52 6.98
C VAL A 37 -1.25 -10.08 6.85
N LEU A 38 -1.53 -8.79 7.06
CA LEU A 38 -2.88 -8.24 6.88
C LEU A 38 -3.36 -8.44 5.44
N TRP A 39 -2.56 -8.09 4.44
CA TRP A 39 -2.91 -8.27 3.03
C TRP A 39 -3.26 -9.71 2.67
N PHE A 40 -2.50 -10.69 3.16
CA PHE A 40 -2.74 -12.11 2.88
C PHE A 40 -3.86 -12.73 3.73
N SER A 41 -4.14 -12.19 4.92
CA SER A 41 -5.17 -12.71 5.82
C SER A 41 -6.53 -12.06 5.62
N THR A 42 -6.59 -10.87 5.00
CA THR A 42 -7.86 -10.23 4.65
C THR A 42 -8.57 -11.04 3.57
N GLU A 43 -9.84 -11.36 3.81
CA GLU A 43 -10.68 -12.03 2.84
C GLU A 43 -10.82 -11.20 1.56
N LEU A 44 -10.89 -11.88 0.42
CA LEU A 44 -11.18 -11.21 -0.83
C LEU A 44 -12.62 -10.68 -0.80
N PRO A 45 -12.87 -9.47 -1.30
CA PRO A 45 -14.22 -8.95 -1.41
C PRO A 45 -15.07 -9.90 -2.26
N THR A 46 -16.33 -10.08 -1.87
CA THR A 46 -17.25 -10.89 -2.67
C THR A 46 -17.45 -10.28 -4.06
N PRO A 47 -17.78 -11.06 -5.09
CA PRO A 47 -18.05 -10.53 -6.44
C PRO A 47 -19.08 -9.40 -6.45
N GLU A 48 -20.06 -9.43 -5.54
CA GLU A 48 -21.10 -8.41 -5.39
C GLU A 48 -20.50 -7.08 -4.91
N HIS A 49 -19.59 -7.12 -3.92
CA HIS A 49 -18.87 -5.94 -3.45
C HIS A 49 -17.97 -5.34 -4.54
N LEU A 50 -17.33 -6.19 -5.34
CA LEU A 50 -16.55 -5.74 -6.49
C LEU A 50 -17.41 -5.04 -7.53
N ARG A 51 -18.57 -5.60 -7.88
CA ARG A 51 -19.52 -5.00 -8.83
C ARG A 51 -20.10 -3.68 -8.32
N ALA A 52 -20.46 -3.60 -7.04
CA ALA A 52 -20.96 -2.37 -6.43
C ALA A 52 -19.94 -1.22 -6.48
N ARG A 53 -18.64 -1.54 -6.37
CA ARG A 53 -17.55 -0.56 -6.54
C ARG A 53 -17.25 -0.25 -8.01
N ALA A 54 -17.44 -1.22 -8.90
CA ALA A 54 -17.14 -1.13 -10.32
C ALA A 54 -18.31 -0.55 -11.15
N ALA A 55 -19.15 0.31 -10.57
CA ALA A 55 -20.37 0.87 -11.16
C ALA A 55 -20.15 1.83 -12.36
N LEU A 56 -19.31 1.44 -13.31
CA LEU A 56 -19.40 1.87 -14.71
C LEU A 56 -20.49 1.00 -15.32
N GLY A 57 -21.74 1.42 -15.23
CA GLY A 57 -22.94 0.66 -15.65
C GLY A 57 -22.96 0.15 -17.11
N SER A 58 -21.92 0.40 -17.89
CA SER A 58 -21.69 -0.18 -19.21
C SER A 58 -20.20 -0.25 -19.54
N THR A 59 -19.81 -1.30 -20.28
CA THR A 59 -18.48 -1.39 -20.90
C THR A 59 -18.55 -0.72 -22.28
N ARG A 60 -17.71 0.29 -22.51
CA ARG A 60 -17.68 1.05 -23.79
C ARG A 60 -16.45 0.69 -24.61
N ILE A 61 -16.66 0.38 -25.87
CA ILE A 61 -15.61 0.20 -26.87
C ILE A 61 -15.56 1.47 -27.71
N LEU A 62 -14.42 2.15 -27.65
CA LEU A 62 -14.16 3.40 -28.38
C LEU A 62 -13.21 3.15 -29.55
N ASP A 63 -13.30 3.94 -30.61
CA ASP A 63 -12.30 3.99 -31.66
C ASP A 63 -11.04 4.75 -31.22
N ARG A 64 -10.04 4.84 -32.11
CA ARG A 64 -8.78 5.57 -31.83
C ARG A 64 -8.96 7.08 -31.67
N ARG A 65 -10.11 7.64 -32.07
CA ARG A 65 -10.49 9.05 -31.97
C ARG A 65 -11.41 9.29 -30.76
N GLY A 66 -11.66 8.27 -29.94
CA GLY A 66 -12.55 8.34 -28.77
C GLY A 66 -14.04 8.27 -29.11
N GLN A 67 -14.42 7.97 -30.35
CA GLN A 67 -15.81 7.80 -30.75
C GLN A 67 -16.35 6.44 -30.33
N LEU A 68 -17.60 6.39 -29.85
CA LEU A 68 -18.23 5.14 -29.42
C LEU A 68 -18.48 4.21 -30.60
N LEU A 69 -17.93 3.00 -30.54
CA LEU A 69 -18.20 1.93 -31.50
C LEU A 69 -19.28 0.98 -30.98
N TYR A 70 -19.22 0.65 -29.69
CA TYR A 70 -20.15 -0.28 -29.07
C TYR A 70 -20.26 -0.03 -27.57
N GLU A 71 -21.44 -0.20 -27.02
CA GLU A 71 -21.71 -0.15 -25.58
C GLU A 71 -22.35 -1.47 -25.16
N LEU A 72 -21.68 -2.20 -24.28
CA LEU A 72 -22.22 -3.41 -23.66
C LEU A 72 -22.82 -3.01 -22.31
N PRO A 73 -24.15 -3.01 -22.17
CA PRO A 73 -24.78 -2.79 -20.86
C PRO A 73 -24.40 -3.93 -19.92
N ASP A 74 -24.29 -3.63 -18.62
CA ASP A 74 -24.02 -4.68 -17.64
C ASP A 74 -25.16 -5.72 -17.68
N PRO A 75 -24.87 -7.01 -17.96
CA PRO A 75 -25.88 -8.05 -18.10
C PRO A 75 -26.67 -8.31 -16.82
N LEU A 76 -26.20 -7.81 -15.67
CA LEU A 76 -26.86 -7.91 -14.37
C LEU A 76 -27.65 -6.65 -14.00
N SER A 77 -27.55 -5.55 -14.76
CA SER A 77 -28.27 -4.29 -14.49
C SER A 77 -29.80 -4.46 -14.51
N GLY A 78 -30.32 -5.45 -15.23
CA GLY A 78 -31.76 -5.80 -15.23
C GLY A 78 -32.20 -6.71 -14.09
N ARG A 79 -31.29 -7.19 -13.23
CA ARG A 79 -31.58 -8.11 -12.11
C ARG A 79 -31.60 -7.40 -10.76
N GLN A 80 -31.96 -6.11 -10.72
CA GLN A 80 -32.38 -5.50 -9.46
C GLN A 80 -33.65 -6.24 -8.99
N ARG A 81 -33.45 -7.28 -8.17
CA ARG A 81 -34.52 -7.90 -7.38
C ARG A 81 -34.88 -6.93 -6.23
N PRO A 82 -36.17 -6.88 -5.84
CA PRO A 82 -36.67 -5.98 -4.81
C PRO A 82 -36.00 -6.17 -3.45
#